data_AF-A4EAV5-F1
#
_entry.id   AF-A4EAV5-F1
#
_cell.length_a   1.000
_cell.length_b   1.000
_cell.length_c   1.000
_cell.angle_alpha   90.00
_cell.angle_beta   90.00
_cell.angle_gamma   90.00
#
_symmetry.space_group_name_H-M   'P 1'
#
loop_
_entity.id
_entity.type
_entity.pdbx_description
1 polymer ?
#
loop_
_entity_poly.entity_id
_entity_poly.type
_entity_poly.pdbx_seq_one_letter_code
_entity_poly.pdbx_strand_id
1 'polypeptide(L)'
;MIDQVFTFRERDGILYETEESLRHRIRAEFLFPEDLDIDLVETSTAKLGELHGWAYSAFSDATIRVKGKGYRWSGDMLVRVPSLDEEW
;
A
#
# COMPACT_ATOMS: atom_id res chain seq x y z
N MET A 1 16.86 1.38 -11.95
CA MET A 1 16.82 1.71 -10.51
C MET A 1 15.48 2.38 -10.29
N ILE A 2 14.51 1.67 -9.72
CA ILE A 2 13.26 2.30 -9.29
C ILE A 2 13.57 2.76 -7.87
N ASP A 3 13.84 4.05 -7.68
CA ASP A 3 13.99 4.64 -6.36
C ASP A 3 12.66 4.44 -5.61
N GLN A 4 12.63 3.48 -4.68
CA GLN A 4 11.53 3.27 -3.75
C GLN A 4 11.50 4.45 -2.77
N VAL A 5 11.00 5.59 -3.22
CA VAL A 5 10.79 6.73 -2.32
C VAL A 5 9.50 6.47 -1.59
N PHE A 6 9.61 5.74 -0.47
CA PHE A 6 8.55 5.75 0.51
C PHE A 6 8.28 7.20 0.92
N THR A 7 7.03 7.63 0.78
CA THR A 7 6.60 8.95 1.21
C THR A 7 5.93 8.83 2.57
N PHE A 8 6.53 9.46 3.59
CA PHE A 8 6.03 9.45 4.97
C PHE A 8 5.49 10.83 5.39
N ARG A 9 4.57 10.83 6.36
CA ARG A 9 4.12 12.03 7.09
C ARG A 9 4.33 11.84 8.57
N GLU A 10 4.86 12.85 9.24
CA GLU A 10 5.05 12.83 10.68
C GLU A 10 3.75 13.16 11.42
N ARG A 11 3.47 12.41 12.48
CA ARG A 11 2.43 12.73 13.48
C ARG A 11 2.88 12.20 14.84
N ASP A 12 2.86 13.05 15.86
CA ASP A 12 3.20 12.69 17.24
C ASP A 12 4.59 12.02 17.37
N GLY A 13 5.58 12.45 16.57
CA GLY A 13 6.94 11.89 16.55
C GLY A 13 7.06 10.52 15.85
N ILE A 14 6.01 10.05 15.19
CA ILE A 14 5.99 8.80 14.42
C ILE A 14 5.81 9.13 12.94
N LEU A 15 6.62 8.49 12.08
CA LEU A 15 6.54 8.63 10.63
C LEU A 15 5.59 7.58 10.05
N TYR A 16 4.47 8.02 9.46
CA TYR A 16 3.44 7.17 8.87
C TYR A 16 3.57 7.16 7.35
N GLU A 17 3.60 5.98 6.76
CA GLU A 17 3.55 5.83 5.31
C GLU A 17 2.26 6.43 4.76
N THR A 18 2.36 7.13 3.64
CA THR A 18 1.20 7.70 2.94
C THR A 18 0.54 6.68 2.03
N GLU A 19 -0.76 6.81 1.80
CA GLU A 19 -1.47 5.97 0.83
C GLU A 19 -0.90 6.09 -0.59
N GLU A 20 -0.37 7.25 -0.96
CA GLU A 20 0.32 7.47 -2.24
C GLU A 20 1.57 6.59 -2.36
N SER A 21 2.38 6.53 -1.29
CA SER A 21 3.52 5.62 -1.17
C SER A 21 3.08 4.16 -1.33
N LEU A 22 1.99 3.76 -0.66
CA LEU A 22 1.46 2.41 -0.78
C LEU A 22 1.03 2.09 -2.22
N ARG A 23 0.25 2.97 -2.86
CA ARG A 23 -0.17 2.78 -4.27
C ARG A 23 1.05 2.64 -5.18
N HIS A 24 2.07 3.47 -4.99
CA HIS A 24 3.31 3.40 -5.76
C HIS A 24 4.04 2.07 -5.57
N ARG A 25 4.16 1.57 -4.34
CA ARG A 25 4.75 0.26 -4.04
C ARG A 25 4.00 -0.88 -4.71
N ILE A 26 2.68 -0.94 -4.56
CA ILE A 26 1.85 -1.99 -5.17
C ILE A 26 2.01 -1.95 -6.70
N ARG A 27 2.03 -0.76 -7.32
CA ARG A 27 2.27 -0.63 -8.76
C ARG A 27 3.63 -1.18 -9.17
N ALA A 28 4.69 -0.77 -8.48
CA ALA A 28 6.05 -1.18 -8.79
C ALA A 28 6.25 -2.70 -8.60
N GLU A 29 5.66 -3.27 -7.56
CA GLU A 29 5.80 -4.67 -7.19
C GLU A 29 5.09 -5.61 -8.17
N PHE A 30 3.88 -5.25 -8.61
CA PHE A 30 3.08 -6.07 -9.52
C PHE A 30 3.06 -5.56 -10.97
N LEU A 31 3.96 -4.61 -11.30
CA LEU A 31 4.14 -4.03 -12.63
C LEU A 31 2.85 -3.47 -13.23
N PHE A 32 2.01 -2.84 -12.40
CA PHE A 32 0.83 -2.14 -12.91
C PHE A 32 1.21 -0.84 -13.62
N PRO A 33 0.51 -0.47 -14.71
CA PRO A 33 0.67 0.83 -15.35
C PRO A 33 0.48 2.00 -14.36
N GLU A 34 1.19 3.11 -14.58
CA GLU A 34 1.12 4.28 -13.71
C GLU A 34 -0.25 4.96 -13.72
N ASP A 35 -0.96 4.89 -14.86
CA ASP A 35 -2.32 5.40 -15.05
C ASP A 35 -3.40 4.46 -14.50
N LEU A 36 -3.01 3.28 -14.00
CA LEU A 36 -3.95 2.34 -13.41
C LEU A 36 -4.43 2.86 -12.07
N ASP A 37 -5.73 3.09 -11.97
CA ASP A 37 -6.36 3.47 -10.73
C ASP A 37 -6.40 2.30 -9.74
N ILE A 38 -6.04 2.61 -8.49
CA ILE A 38 -5.99 1.65 -7.38
C ILE A 38 -6.75 2.26 -6.21
N ASP A 39 -7.94 1.73 -6.00
CA ASP A 39 -8.77 2.08 -4.85
C ASP A 39 -8.31 1.30 -3.64
N LEU A 40 -7.93 2.00 -2.58
CA LEU A 40 -7.66 1.39 -1.28
C LEU A 40 -9.00 1.25 -0.54
N VAL A 41 -9.39 0.02 -0.24
CA VAL A 41 -10.67 -0.29 0.42
C VAL A 41 -10.46 -0.42 1.93
N GLU A 42 -9.45 -1.17 2.33
CA GLU A 42 -9.08 -1.41 3.72
C GLU A 42 -7.58 -1.57 3.80
N THR A 43 -6.97 -1.07 4.87
CA THR A 43 -5.51 -1.10 5.05
C THR A 43 -5.16 -1.44 6.49
N SER A 44 -4.10 -2.23 6.67
CA SER A 44 -3.47 -2.47 7.98
C SER A 44 -2.07 -1.87 8.00
N THR A 45 -1.63 -1.42 9.18
CA THR A 45 -0.28 -0.87 9.37
C THR A 45 0.49 -1.67 10.41
N ALA A 46 1.76 -1.94 10.13
CA ALA A 46 2.71 -2.47 11.10
C ALA A 46 3.62 -1.35 11.62
N LYS A 47 3.85 -1.34 12.94
CA LYS A 47 4.87 -0.50 13.55
C LYS A 47 6.24 -1.14 13.30
N LEU A 48 7.12 -0.37 12.69
CA LEU A 48 8.51 -0.72 12.48
C LEU A 48 9.35 -0.04 13.57
N GLY A 49 10.36 -0.76 14.05
CA GLY A 49 11.21 -0.31 15.16
C GLY A 49 11.90 1.03 14.88
N GLU A 50 12.55 1.57 15.91
CA GLU A 50 13.26 2.84 15.80
C GLU A 50 14.49 2.72 14.92
N LEU A 51 14.54 3.47 13.82
CA LEU A 51 15.75 3.65 13.02
C LEU A 51 16.15 5.13 13.12
N HIS A 52 17.37 5.41 13.58
CA HIS A 52 17.88 6.78 13.73
C HIS A 52 17.01 7.72 14.60
N GLY A 53 16.38 7.21 15.67
CA GLY A 53 15.63 8.01 16.65
C GLY A 53 14.19 8.33 16.28
N TRP A 54 13.65 7.68 15.24
CA TRP A 54 12.26 7.81 14.83
C TRP A 54 11.60 6.44 14.73
N ALA A 55 10.39 6.32 15.25
CA ALA A 55 9.53 5.16 15.01
C ALA A 55 8.79 5.34 13.68
N TYR A 56 8.65 4.27 12.91
CA TYR A 56 7.95 4.29 11.62
C TYR A 56 6.73 3.37 11.66
N SER A 57 5.67 3.72 10.95
CA SER A 57 4.54 2.83 10.69
C SER A 57 4.31 2.76 9.18
N ALA A 58 4.31 1.55 8.64
CA ALA A 58 4.11 1.30 7.22
C ALA A 58 2.91 0.38 6.99
N PHE A 59 2.30 0.46 5.83
CA PHE A 59 1.24 -0.46 5.45
C PHE A 59 1.81 -1.88 5.29
N SER A 60 1.16 -2.84 5.94
CA SER A 60 1.52 -4.25 5.93
C SER A 60 0.62 -5.09 5.04
N ASP A 61 -0.68 -4.79 5.05
CA ASP A 61 -1.67 -5.41 4.17
C ASP A 61 -2.62 -4.35 3.64
N ALA A 62 -3.21 -4.63 2.48
CA ALA A 62 -4.26 -3.82 1.90
C ALA A 62 -5.26 -4.67 1.12
N THR A 63 -6.52 -4.34 1.28
CA THR A 63 -7.56 -4.72 0.33
C THR A 63 -7.67 -3.60 -0.69
N ILE A 64 -7.51 -3.93 -1.97
CA ILE A 64 -7.52 -2.95 -3.06
C ILE A 64 -8.53 -3.35 -4.13
N ARG A 65 -8.98 -2.38 -4.93
CA ARG A 65 -9.64 -2.64 -6.21
C ARG A 65 -8.84 -2.04 -7.35
N VAL A 66 -8.79 -2.78 -8.44
CA VAL A 66 -8.14 -2.39 -9.68
C VAL A 66 -9.13 -2.62 -10.81
N LYS A 67 -9.61 -1.55 -11.45
CA LYS A 67 -10.66 -1.62 -12.48
C LYS A 67 -11.89 -2.42 -12.03
N GLY A 68 -12.36 -2.16 -10.81
CA GLY A 68 -13.50 -2.86 -10.20
C GLY A 68 -13.23 -4.31 -9.78
N LYS A 69 -12.00 -4.83 -9.94
CA LYS A 69 -11.60 -6.17 -9.51
C LYS A 69 -10.92 -6.12 -8.15
N GLY A 70 -11.39 -6.91 -7.21
CA GLY A 70 -10.89 -6.94 -5.84
C GLY A 70 -9.63 -7.79 -5.66
N TYR A 71 -8.67 -7.29 -4.86
CA TYR A 71 -7.45 -7.99 -4.53
C TYR A 71 -7.08 -7.77 -3.06
N ARG A 72 -6.35 -8.73 -2.50
CA ARG A 72 -5.69 -8.60 -1.20
C ARG A 72 -4.18 -8.63 -1.40
N TRP A 73 -3.53 -7.56 -0.99
CA TRP A 73 -2.09 -7.40 -0.93
C TRP A 73 -1.59 -7.69 0.49
N SER A 74 -0.53 -8.49 0.60
CA SER A 74 0.15 -8.79 1.86
C SER A 74 1.58 -9.21 1.56
N GLY A 75 2.57 -8.49 2.08
CA GLY A 75 3.98 -8.71 1.75
C GLY A 75 4.24 -8.57 0.24
N ASP A 76 4.77 -9.62 -0.39
CA ASP A 76 5.05 -9.70 -1.83
C ASP A 76 3.94 -10.38 -2.65
N MET A 77 2.79 -10.63 -2.01
CA MET A 77 1.69 -11.35 -2.64
C MET A 77 0.51 -10.44 -2.94
N LEU A 78 -0.05 -10.62 -4.13
CA LEU A 78 -1.34 -10.05 -4.54
C LEU A 78 -2.29 -11.17 -4.93
N VAL A 79 -3.33 -11.38 -4.13
CA VAL A 79 -4.31 -12.44 -4.33
C VAL A 79 -5.61 -11.87 -4.85
N ARG A 80 -6.14 -12.45 -5.93
CA ARG A 80 -7.44 -12.09 -6.49
C ARG A 80 -8.56 -12.55 -5.55
N VAL A 81 -9.49 -11.66 -5.21
CA VAL A 81 -10.64 -11.97 -4.34
C VAL A 81 -11.95 -11.56 -5.02
N PRO A 82 -12.63 -12.49 -5.72
CA PRO A 82 -13.84 -12.18 -6.49
C PRO A 82 -14.99 -11.57 -5.68
N SER A 83 -15.12 -11.93 -4.41
CA SER A 83 -16.17 -11.38 -3.52
C SER A 83 -16.00 -9.91 -3.18
N LEU A 84 -14.90 -9.28 -3.60
CA LEU A 84 -14.60 -7.87 -3.40
C LEU A 84 -14.73 -7.06 -4.69
N ASP A 85 -15.17 -7.68 -5.78
CA ASP A 85 -15.50 -6.98 -7.01
C ASP A 85 -16.60 -5.96 -6.76
N GLU A 86 -16.52 -4.86 -7.49
CA GLU A 86 -17.64 -3.95 -7.62
C GLU A 86 -18.69 -4.63 -8.50
N GLU A 87 -19.88 -4.85 -7.96
CA GLU A 87 -21.04 -5.33 -8.73
C GLU A 87 -21.61 -4.14 -9.51
N TRP A 88 -21.60 -4.25 -10.83
CA TRP A 88 -22.17 -3.27 -11.77
C TRP A 88 -23.64 -3.54 -12.02
#